data_AF-W2VPK5-F1
#
_entry.id   AF-W2VPK5-F1
#
_cell.length_a   1.000
_cell.length_b   1.000
_cell.length_c   1.000
_cell.angle_alpha   90.00
_cell.angle_beta   90.00
_cell.angle_gamma   90.00
#
_symmetry.space_group_name_H-M   'P 1'
#
loop_
_entity.id
_entity.type
_entity.pdbx_description
1 polymer ?
#
loop_
_entity_poly.entity_id
_entity_poly.type
_entity_poly.pdbx_seq_one_letter_code
_entity_poly.pdbx_strand_id
1 'polypeptide(L)'
;MWGAIADALHRHKQVHVFCHITSALFIFAIQFVNSFPLMCVTVFAAYCQMVPTLALLDLAAMKLTGRHGGDFGKQRVYGAFGYGVGGYISGMMASA
;
A
#
# COMPACT_ATOMS: atom_id res chain seq x y z
N MET A 1 3.89 13.84 -3.28
CA MET A 1 2.57 14.50 -3.35
C MET A 1 1.68 14.13 -2.16
N TRP A 2 1.25 12.87 -2.01
CA TRP A 2 0.37 12.47 -0.90
C TRP A 2 0.96 12.61 0.52
N GLY A 3 2.28 12.49 0.70
CA GLY A 3 2.93 12.79 1.99
C GLY A 3 2.76 14.26 2.42
N ALA A 4 2.90 15.20 1.48
CA ALA A 4 2.65 16.62 1.72
C ALA A 4 1.17 16.92 1.98
N ILE A 5 0.26 16.21 1.31
CA ILE A 5 -1.20 16.30 1.56
C ILE A 5 -1.54 15.74 2.96
N ALA A 6 -0.91 14.65 3.38
CA ALA A 6 -1.09 14.07 4.70
C ALA A 6 -0.54 14.98 5.81
N ASP A 7 0.60 15.63 5.57
CA ASP A 7 1.16 16.66 6.46
C ASP A 7 0.26 17.89 6.53
N ALA A 8 -0.28 18.37 5.40
CA ALA A 8 -1.20 19.50 5.35
C ALA A 8 -2.55 19.23 6.03
N LEU A 9 -3.04 17.98 6.00
CA LEU A 9 -4.32 17.59 6.60
C LEU A 9 -4.20 17.17 8.07
N HIS A 10 -2.99 17.08 8.64
CA HIS A 10 -2.70 16.56 9.99
C HIS A 10 -3.36 15.20 10.32
N ARG A 11 -3.82 14.46 9.30
CA ARG A 11 -4.65 13.25 9.42
C ARG A 11 -4.03 12.09 8.65
N HIS A 12 -2.75 11.83 8.91
CA HIS A 12 -1.93 10.81 8.22
C HIS A 12 -2.60 9.43 8.17
N LYS A 13 -3.26 9.01 9.25
CA LYS A 13 -3.89 7.68 9.34
C LYS A 13 -5.11 7.53 8.41
N GLN A 14 -5.96 8.55 8.32
CA GLN A 14 -7.16 8.52 7.48
C GLN A 14 -6.78 8.59 6.00
N VAL A 15 -5.83 9.45 5.65
CA VAL A 15 -5.30 9.57 4.28
C VAL A 15 -4.65 8.26 3.83
N HIS A 16 -3.89 7.62 4.72
CA HIS A 16 -3.24 6.34 4.43
C HIS A 16 -4.25 5.22 4.18
N VAL A 17 -5.25 5.07 5.05
CA VAL A 17 -6.31 4.06 4.89
C VAL A 17 -7.10 4.29 3.59
N PHE A 18 -7.46 5.54 3.30
CA PHE A 18 -8.15 5.87 2.04
C PHE A 18 -7.32 5.52 0.81
N CYS A 19 -6.04 5.88 0.81
CA CYS A 19 -5.12 5.59 -0.29
C CYS A 19 -4.94 4.08 -0.49
N HIS A 20 -4.83 3.33 0.61
CA HIS A 20 -4.65 1.89 0.57
C HIS A 20 -5.90 1.17 0.06
N ILE A 21 -7.09 1.51 0.57
CA ILE A 21 -8.35 0.92 0.12
C ILE A 21 -8.60 1.24 -1.36
N THR A 22 -8.41 2.49 -1.77
CA THR A 22 -8.62 2.88 -3.17
C THR A 22 -7.61 2.22 -4.12
N SER A 23 -6.35 2.06 -3.71
CA SER A 23 -5.35 1.28 -4.47
C SER A 23 -5.77 -0.18 -4.61
N ALA A 24 -6.24 -0.83 -3.54
CA ALA A 24 -6.71 -2.21 -3.59
C ALA A 24 -7.93 -2.38 -4.52
N LEU A 25 -8.88 -1.44 -4.45
CA LEU A 25 -10.04 -1.43 -5.36
C LEU A 25 -9.62 -1.25 -6.82
N PHE A 26 -8.66 -0.38 -7.11
CA PHE A 26 -8.15 -0.22 -8.47
C PHE A 26 -7.44 -1.46 -8.98
N ILE A 27 -6.63 -2.13 -8.14
CA ILE A 27 -5.97 -3.40 -8.52
C ILE A 27 -7.01 -4.49 -8.80
N PHE A 28 -8.04 -4.60 -7.95
CA PHE A 28 -9.15 -5.53 -8.17
C PHE A 28 -9.95 -5.18 -9.43
N ALA A 29 -10.11 -3.89 -9.74
CA ALA A 29 -10.84 -3.44 -10.92
C ALA A 29 -10.16 -3.83 -12.24
N ILE A 30 -8.82 -4.00 -12.25
CA ILE A 30 -8.05 -4.38 -13.46
C ILE A 30 -8.60 -5.67 -14.10
N GLN A 31 -9.04 -6.65 -13.30
CA GLN A 31 -9.56 -7.92 -13.83
C GLN A 31 -10.84 -7.76 -14.68
N PHE A 32 -11.58 -6.66 -14.51
CA PHE A 32 -12.81 -6.38 -15.27
C PHE A 32 -12.55 -5.54 -16.52
N VAL A 33 -11.32 -5.06 -16.71
CA VAL A 33 -10.96 -4.17 -17.81
C VAL A 33 -10.47 -5.00 -19.00
N ASN A 34 -11.27 -5.02 -20.07
CA ASN A 34 -10.97 -5.77 -21.30
C ASN A 34 -10.27 -4.92 -22.39
N SER A 35 -10.05 -3.62 -22.14
CA SER A 35 -9.48 -2.70 -23.13
C SER A 35 -8.08 -2.23 -22.71
N PHE A 36 -7.10 -2.39 -23.60
CA PHE A 36 -5.70 -2.05 -23.33
C PHE A 36 -5.48 -0.60 -22.82
N PRO A 37 -6.07 0.45 -23.43
CA PRO A 37 -5.88 1.82 -22.95
C PRO A 37 -6.45 2.04 -21.55
N LEU A 38 -7.59 1.41 -21.28
CA LEU A 38 -8.33 1.52 -20.03
C LEU A 38 -7.57 0.78 -18.90
N MET A 39 -6.92 -0.35 -19.24
CA MET A 39 -6.02 -1.06 -18.34
C MET A 39 -4.82 -0.18 -17.95
N CYS A 40 -4.17 0.48 -18.92
CA CYS A 40 -3.06 1.39 -18.64
C CYS A 40 -3.46 2.52 -17.67
N VAL A 41 -4.64 3.12 -17.87
CA VAL A 41 -5.16 4.17 -16.96
C VAL A 41 -5.40 3.63 -15.56
N THR A 42 -6.03 2.46 -15.43
CA THR A 42 -6.29 1.86 -14.11
C THR A 42 -5.01 1.46 -13.37
N VAL A 43 -4.01 0.92 -14.07
CA VAL A 43 -2.70 0.59 -13.51
C VAL A 43 -1.97 1.86 -13.07
N PHE A 44 -1.98 2.89 -13.90
CA PHE A 44 -1.36 4.17 -13.58
C PHE A 44 -1.99 4.79 -12.32
N ALA A 45 -3.32 4.82 -12.24
CA ALA A 45 -4.03 5.28 -11.04
C ALA A 45 -3.64 4.46 -9.80
N ALA A 46 -3.69 3.12 -9.89
CA ALA A 46 -3.30 2.23 -8.80
C ALA A 46 -1.86 2.53 -8.31
N TYR A 47 -0.91 2.74 -9.22
CA TYR A 47 0.48 3.04 -8.89
C TYR A 47 0.66 4.41 -8.23
N CYS A 48 -0.05 5.42 -8.70
CA CYS A 48 -0.08 6.74 -8.07
C CYS A 48 -0.54 6.70 -6.61
N GLN A 49 -1.40 5.74 -6.26
CA GLN A 49 -1.89 5.54 -4.90
C GLN A 49 -1.01 4.57 -4.08
N MET A 50 -0.36 3.60 -4.71
CA MET A 50 0.47 2.62 -3.99
C MET A 50 1.78 3.23 -3.47
N VAL A 51 2.47 4.02 -4.30
CA VAL A 51 3.76 4.66 -3.97
C VAL A 51 3.75 5.42 -2.64
N PRO A 52 2.80 6.34 -2.38
CA PRO A 52 2.78 7.10 -1.13
C PRO A 52 2.39 6.26 0.08
N THR A 53 1.64 5.19 -0.12
CA THR A 53 1.18 4.29 0.95
C THR A 53 2.37 3.61 1.63
N LEU A 54 3.37 3.17 0.86
CA LEU A 54 4.59 2.56 1.41
C LEU A 54 5.41 3.55 2.26
N ALA A 55 5.68 4.75 1.74
CA ALA A 55 6.47 5.75 2.45
C ALA A 55 5.79 6.25 3.75
N LEU A 56 4.46 6.45 3.71
CA LEU A 56 3.68 6.84 4.88
C LEU A 56 3.62 5.73 5.94
N LEU A 57 3.55 4.47 5.51
CA LEU A 57 3.56 3.31 6.42
C LEU A 57 4.90 3.20 7.15
N ASP A 58 6.02 3.33 6.43
CA ASP A 58 7.35 3.29 7.03
C ASP A 58 7.56 4.45 8.02
N LEU A 59 7.10 5.66 7.67
CA LEU A 59 7.13 6.82 8.57
C LEU A 59 6.29 6.59 9.84
N ALA A 60 5.10 6.01 9.69
CA ALA A 60 4.23 5.69 10.81
C ALA A 60 4.83 4.61 11.72
N ALA A 61 5.41 3.56 11.12
CA ALA A 61 6.10 2.50 11.83
C ALA A 61 7.30 3.05 12.63
N MET A 62 8.15 3.88 12.01
CA MET A 62 9.27 4.55 12.71
C MET A 62 8.81 5.42 13.87
N LYS A 63 7.72 6.21 13.70
CA LYS A 63 7.16 7.01 14.80
C LYS A 63 6.62 6.14 15.94
N LEU A 64 6.04 4.97 15.63
CA LEU A 64 5.49 4.05 16.63
C LEU A 64 6.59 3.34 17.40
N THR A 65 7.59 2.79 16.70
CA THR A 65 8.73 2.11 17.31
C THR A 65 9.59 3.07 18.13
N GLY A 66 9.82 4.29 17.63
CA GLY A 66 10.51 5.34 18.39
C GLY A 66 9.79 5.76 19.67
N ARG A 67 8.46 5.68 19.72
CA ARG A 67 7.68 5.97 20.94
C ARG A 67 7.64 4.83 21.95
N HIS A 68 7.86 3.59 21.53
CA HIS A 68 7.73 2.39 22.38
C HIS A 68 9.06 1.67 22.60
N GLY A 69 10.19 2.26 22.17
CA GLY A 69 11.51 1.66 22.28
C GLY A 69 11.68 0.39 21.42
N GLY A 70 10.88 0.25 20.37
CA GLY A 70 10.90 -0.90 19.47
C GLY A 70 11.96 -0.76 18.37
N ASP A 71 12.28 -1.90 17.74
CA ASP A 71 13.22 -1.94 16.62
C ASP A 71 12.46 -1.89 15.29
N PHE A 72 12.65 -0.80 14.53
CA PHE A 72 12.06 -0.64 13.20
C PHE A 72 12.51 -1.74 12.23
N GLY A 73 13.75 -2.24 12.37
CA GLY A 73 14.28 -3.32 11.54
C GLY A 73 13.44 -4.58 11.65
N LYS A 74 13.05 -4.97 12.87
CA LYS A 74 12.15 -6.11 13.10
C LYS A 74 10.79 -5.90 12.45
N GLN A 75 10.20 -4.71 12.59
CA GLN A 75 8.90 -4.41 11.98
C GLN A 75 8.95 -4.49 10.45
N ARG A 76 10.04 -4.04 9.83
CA ARG A 76 10.28 -4.17 8.38
C ARG A 76 10.37 -5.63 7.95
N VAL A 77 11.06 -6.48 8.72
CA VAL A 77 11.18 -7.92 8.45
C VAL A 77 9.81 -8.62 8.50
N TYR A 78 8.97 -8.30 9.49
CA TYR A 78 7.59 -8.81 9.53
C TYR A 78 6.77 -8.36 8.31
N GLY A 79 6.99 -7.15 7.81
CA GLY A 79 6.38 -6.67 6.57
C GLY A 79 6.82 -7.49 5.35
N ALA A 80 8.12 -7.78 5.21
CA ALA A 80 8.65 -8.62 4.13
C ALA A 80 8.13 -10.07 4.20
N PHE A 81 8.04 -10.63 5.41
CA PHE A 81 7.45 -11.94 5.64
C PHE A 81 5.98 -11.99 5.20
N GLY A 82 5.18 -10.99 5.60
CA GLY A 82 3.78 -10.87 5.18
C GLY A 82 3.62 -10.75 3.67
N TYR A 83 4.50 -10.00 3.00
CA TYR A 83 4.51 -9.89 1.54
C TYR A 83 4.80 -11.25 0.87
N GLY A 84 5.77 -12.01 1.38
CA GLY A 84 6.10 -13.34 0.85
C GLY A 84 4.94 -14.33 1.02
N VAL A 85 4.36 -14.42 2.21
CA VAL A 85 3.22 -15.30 2.51
C VAL A 85 1.99 -14.90 1.67
N GLY A 86 1.69 -13.60 1.58
CA GLY A 86 0.56 -13.10 0.79
C GLY A 86 0.72 -13.37 -0.70
N GLY A 87 1.94 -13.22 -1.23
CA GLY A 87 2.27 -13.58 -2.61
C GLY A 87 2.09 -15.07 -2.88
N TYR A 88 2.54 -15.93 -1.96
CA TYR A 88 2.38 -17.38 -2.08
C TYR A 88 0.90 -17.79 -2.10
N ILE A 89 0.09 -17.29 -1.15
CA ILE A 89 -1.35 -17.58 -1.08
C ILE A 89 -2.08 -17.08 -2.33
N SER A 90 -1.80 -15.85 -2.77
CA SER A 90 -2.40 -15.29 -3.99
C SER A 90 -2.02 -16.12 -5.23
N GLY A 91 -0.77 -16.57 -5.31
CA GLY A 91 -0.29 -17.46 -6.38
C GLY A 91 -1.01 -18.80 -6.37
N MET A 92 -1.20 -19.41 -5.20
CA MET A 92 -1.97 -20.64 -5.05
C MET A 92 -3.41 -20.46 -5.53
N MET A 93 -4.08 -19.37 -5.12
CA MET A 93 -5.45 -19.07 -5.53
C MET A 93 -5.59 -18.82 -7.03
N ALA A 94 -4.57 -18.23 -7.67
CA ALA A 94 -4.55 -18.02 -9.11
C ALA A 94 -4.25 -19.32 -9.90
N SER A 95 -3.61 -20.30 -9.26
CA SER A 95 -3.27 -21.61 -9.87
C SER A 95 -4.31 -22.71 -9.64
N ALA A 96 -5.30 -22.46 -8.79
CA ALA A 96 -6.40 -23.37 -8.48
C ALA A 96 -7.60 -23.12 -9.40
#